data_AF-A0A521KEK8-F1
#
_entry.id   AF-A0A521KEK8-F1
#
_cell.length_a   1.000
_cell.length_b   1.000
_cell.length_c   1.000
_cell.angle_alpha   90.00
_cell.angle_beta   90.00
_cell.angle_gamma   90.00
#
_symmetry.space_group_name_H-M   'P 1'
#
loop_
_entity.id
_entity.type
_entity.pdbx_description
1 polymer ?
#
loop_
_entity_poly.entity_id
_entity_poly.type
_entity_poly.pdbx_seq_one_letter_code
_entity_poly.pdbx_strand_id
1 'polypeptide(L)'
;MHLKRSLPAALKYEAVRVEEAARKAGLDGYEVEFELLPPDALNAVAAYGGFPVRYPSWRFGMEYERLEKGHRWGLSRIYELVVNNDPAYAYLVSSNSRLEQKLVMAHVFGHADFFKHNVWFAPTDRRMLDTLASDATKVRRAIDRVGQERVERFIDRVLSIETLIDPYLPLREMRGGANAQSSERAVQLPTYDLLGFLCERAPLEPFEREVLGCLRREAYYFAPQRMTKVMNEGWASYWHSRLLTGGLLEPAEIVDFADCHSSATVCAPGRLNPYKLGIECWRAAEARGLDLFALRRVHNDVTFLDELVDDAFLERELASCGGARLLPPREGPPDYAGGKARLLQELSWGGLPQIGLVAVGAEGEGELLLAHRHDGRDLQLAQARETLKALAAVWGGPVHLMTIENGQGRRLVATAGEVKTLETRDALRACA
;
A
#
# COMPACT_ATOMS: atom_id res chain seq x y z
N MET A 1 15.29 -0.76 -28.16
CA MET A 1 14.76 0.44 -27.49
C MET A 1 13.45 0.81 -28.17
N HIS A 2 12.34 0.18 -27.75
CA HIS A 2 11.02 0.32 -28.37
C HIS A 2 10.15 1.33 -27.59
N LEU A 3 10.67 2.54 -27.37
CA LEU A 3 9.90 3.66 -26.82
C LEU A 3 8.71 3.99 -27.75
N LYS A 4 7.51 3.51 -27.42
CA LYS A 4 6.31 3.79 -28.21
C LYS A 4 5.91 5.27 -28.11
N ARG A 5 6.20 6.00 -29.19
CA ARG A 5 5.52 7.15 -29.85
C ARG A 5 4.77 8.28 -29.08
N SER A 6 4.39 8.21 -27.80
CA SER A 6 3.55 9.26 -27.17
C SER A 6 4.34 10.46 -26.63
N LEU A 7 5.61 10.29 -26.24
CA LEU A 7 6.40 11.40 -25.70
C LEU A 7 6.94 12.35 -26.79
N PRO A 8 6.85 13.68 -26.56
CA PRO A 8 7.59 14.68 -27.33
C PRO A 8 9.11 14.41 -27.34
N ALA A 9 9.81 14.80 -28.40
CA ALA A 9 11.24 14.55 -28.55
C ALA A 9 12.09 15.11 -27.38
N ALA A 10 11.73 16.28 -26.87
CA ALA A 10 12.40 16.87 -25.71
C ALA A 10 12.28 16.01 -24.44
N LEU A 11 11.09 15.45 -24.16
CA LEU A 11 10.90 14.59 -22.99
C LEU A 11 11.58 13.23 -23.15
N LYS A 12 11.62 12.69 -24.37
CA LYS A 12 12.40 11.47 -24.66
C LYS A 12 13.89 11.69 -24.38
N TYR A 13 14.42 12.84 -24.79
CA TYR A 13 15.81 13.19 -24.52
C TYR A 13 16.09 13.27 -23.02
N GLU A 14 15.23 13.93 -22.24
CA GLU A 14 15.40 13.96 -20.78
C GLU A 14 15.28 12.58 -20.14
N ALA A 15 14.31 11.75 -20.56
CA ALA A 15 14.16 10.40 -20.02
C ALA A 15 15.44 9.56 -20.21
N VAL A 16 16.06 9.62 -21.39
CA VAL A 16 17.34 8.95 -21.67
C VAL A 16 18.47 9.51 -20.80
N ARG A 17 18.57 10.83 -20.65
CA ARG A 17 19.61 11.45 -19.80
C ARG A 17 19.47 11.04 -18.33
N VAL A 18 18.25 11.04 -17.81
CA VAL A 18 17.96 10.64 -16.43
C VAL A 18 18.27 9.15 -16.25
N GLU A 19 17.88 8.30 -17.21
CA GLU A 19 18.19 6.87 -17.18
C GLU A 19 19.70 6.61 -17.16
N GLU A 20 20.46 7.30 -18.01
CA GLU A 20 21.92 7.20 -18.03
C GLU A 20 22.56 7.63 -16.70
N ALA A 21 22.05 8.72 -16.10
CA ALA A 21 22.51 9.18 -14.80
C ALA A 21 22.18 8.17 -13.69
N ALA A 22 20.97 7.61 -13.70
CA ALA A 22 20.53 6.57 -12.78
C ALA A 22 21.43 5.33 -12.86
N ARG A 23 21.71 4.83 -14.08
CA ARG A 23 22.62 3.69 -14.29
C ARG A 23 24.04 3.97 -13.84
N LYS A 24 24.57 5.17 -14.11
CA LYS A 24 25.91 5.60 -13.62
C LYS A 24 25.97 5.66 -12.09
N ALA A 25 24.85 5.97 -11.44
CA ALA A 25 24.73 5.96 -9.99
C ALA A 25 24.56 4.55 -9.38
N GLY A 26 24.47 3.50 -10.21
CA GLY A 26 24.32 2.12 -9.78
C GLY A 26 22.87 1.64 -9.62
N LEU A 27 21.89 2.43 -10.07
CA LEU A 27 20.50 2.01 -10.11
C LEU A 27 20.26 1.03 -11.26
N ASP A 28 19.57 -0.07 -10.97
CA ASP A 28 19.17 -1.08 -11.95
C ASP A 28 17.68 -1.37 -11.78
N GLY A 29 16.85 -0.70 -12.57
CA GLY A 29 15.40 -0.88 -12.57
C GLY A 29 14.89 -1.79 -13.68
N TYR A 30 13.56 -1.97 -13.73
CA TYR A 30 12.89 -2.41 -14.94
C TYR A 30 12.98 -1.33 -16.04
N GLU A 31 12.82 -1.72 -17.30
CA GLU A 31 12.63 -0.74 -18.39
C GLU A 31 11.38 0.10 -18.08
N VAL A 32 11.50 1.42 -18.16
CA VAL A 32 10.41 2.35 -17.82
C VAL A 32 9.80 2.92 -19.10
N GLU A 33 8.51 2.66 -19.29
CA GLU A 33 7.71 3.22 -20.36
C GLU A 33 6.91 4.41 -19.84
N PHE A 34 7.30 5.60 -20.30
CA PHE A 34 6.65 6.86 -19.93
C PHE A 34 5.53 7.21 -20.91
N GLU A 35 4.36 7.54 -20.37
CA GLU A 35 3.20 8.01 -21.13
C GLU A 35 2.78 9.40 -20.67
N LEU A 36 2.61 10.35 -21.60
CA LEU A 36 2.16 11.71 -21.29
C LEU A 36 0.64 11.80 -21.36
N LEU A 37 0.00 12.13 -20.25
CA LEU A 37 -1.45 12.23 -20.12
C LEU A 37 -1.89 13.65 -19.74
N PRO A 38 -3.07 14.11 -20.21
CA PRO A 38 -3.72 15.29 -19.63
C PRO A 38 -4.14 15.02 -18.17
N PRO A 39 -4.29 16.06 -17.34
CA PRO A 39 -4.66 15.91 -15.92
C PRO A 39 -5.91 15.04 -15.68
N ASP A 40 -6.95 15.22 -16.50
CA ASP A 40 -8.19 14.45 -16.35
C ASP A 40 -7.99 12.95 -16.63
N ALA A 41 -7.17 12.62 -17.65
CA ALA A 41 -6.84 11.23 -17.95
C ALA A 41 -5.96 10.61 -16.86
N LEU A 42 -5.04 11.38 -16.27
CA LEU A 42 -4.26 10.92 -15.13
C LEU A 42 -5.16 10.62 -13.93
N ASN A 43 -6.10 11.50 -13.60
CA ASN A 43 -7.07 11.28 -12.53
C ASN A 43 -7.91 10.01 -12.79
N ALA A 44 -8.28 9.75 -14.04
CA ALA A 44 -8.96 8.52 -14.43
C ALA A 44 -8.07 7.29 -14.18
N VAL A 45 -6.84 7.27 -14.67
CA VAL A 45 -5.92 6.14 -14.46
C VAL A 45 -5.60 5.94 -12.96
N ALA A 46 -5.45 7.03 -12.20
CA ALA A 46 -5.21 7.00 -10.76
C ALA A 46 -6.42 6.44 -9.98
N ALA A 47 -7.65 6.77 -10.38
CA ALA A 47 -8.86 6.16 -9.80
C ALA A 47 -8.89 4.64 -10.03
N TYR A 48 -8.34 4.18 -11.15
CA TYR A 48 -8.12 2.77 -11.46
C TYR A 48 -6.79 2.22 -10.88
N GLY A 49 -6.16 2.93 -9.94
CA GLY A 49 -4.98 2.46 -9.22
C GLY A 49 -3.73 2.32 -10.09
N GLY A 50 -3.63 3.09 -11.19
CA GLY A 50 -2.52 3.00 -12.14
C GLY A 50 -2.81 2.18 -13.38
N PHE A 51 -3.97 1.52 -13.47
CA PHE A 51 -4.25 0.58 -14.54
C PHE A 51 -5.28 1.12 -15.54
N PRO A 52 -5.07 0.96 -16.85
CA PRO A 52 -5.99 1.46 -17.88
C PRO A 52 -7.30 0.66 -17.93
N VAL A 53 -7.29 -0.60 -17.48
CA VAL A 53 -8.45 -1.49 -17.50
C VAL A 53 -8.59 -2.20 -16.17
N ARG A 54 -9.74 -2.03 -15.52
CA ARG A 54 -10.19 -2.87 -14.40
C ARG A 54 -11.63 -3.33 -14.60
N TYR A 55 -12.13 -4.13 -13.66
CA TYR A 55 -13.53 -4.52 -13.61
C TYR A 55 -14.44 -3.29 -13.46
N PRO A 56 -15.69 -3.34 -13.96
CA PRO A 56 -16.62 -2.22 -13.76
C PRO A 56 -17.02 -2.13 -12.28
N SER A 57 -16.91 -0.95 -11.70
CA SER A 57 -17.39 -0.64 -10.35
C SER A 57 -17.58 0.87 -10.18
N TRP A 58 -18.68 1.25 -9.53
CA TRP A 58 -19.00 2.64 -9.19
C TRP A 58 -17.96 3.29 -8.26
N ARG A 59 -17.20 2.50 -7.46
CA ARG A 59 -16.10 2.99 -6.61
C ARG A 59 -15.08 3.80 -7.40
N PHE A 60 -14.75 3.37 -8.62
CA PHE A 60 -13.79 4.09 -9.46
C PHE A 60 -14.32 5.44 -9.94
N GLY A 61 -15.64 5.55 -10.17
CA GLY A 61 -16.28 6.83 -10.47
C GLY A 61 -16.24 7.80 -9.29
N MET A 62 -16.53 7.31 -8.08
CA MET A 62 -16.40 8.12 -6.86
C MET A 62 -14.97 8.59 -6.61
N GLU A 63 -13.99 7.69 -6.78
CA GLU A 63 -12.58 8.03 -6.58
C GLU A 63 -12.12 9.06 -7.62
N TYR A 64 -12.57 8.93 -8.88
CA TYR A 64 -12.32 9.93 -9.90
C TYR A 64 -12.86 11.31 -9.50
N GLU A 65 -14.12 11.39 -9.07
CA GLU A 65 -14.70 12.67 -8.62
C GLU A 65 -13.92 13.27 -7.44
N ARG A 66 -13.45 12.43 -6.52
CA ARG A 66 -12.64 12.88 -5.38
C ARG A 66 -11.30 13.48 -5.84
N LEU A 67 -10.60 12.77 -6.73
CA LEU A 67 -9.31 13.20 -7.27
C LEU A 67 -9.44 14.46 -8.14
N GLU A 68 -10.46 14.52 -9.01
CA GLU A 68 -10.73 15.66 -9.89
C GLU A 68 -11.06 16.92 -9.07
N LYS A 69 -11.93 16.80 -8.06
CA LYS A 69 -12.21 17.92 -7.12
C LYS A 69 -10.93 18.32 -6.38
N GLY A 70 -10.17 17.37 -5.84
CA GLY A 70 -8.91 17.64 -5.15
C GLY A 70 -7.92 18.43 -6.01
N HIS A 71 -7.77 18.05 -7.28
CA HIS A 71 -6.94 18.75 -8.25
C HIS A 71 -7.48 20.14 -8.59
N ARG A 72 -8.79 20.26 -8.89
CA ARG A 72 -9.43 21.53 -9.27
C ARG A 72 -9.33 22.59 -8.17
N TRP A 73 -9.40 22.19 -6.91
CA TRP A 73 -9.26 23.08 -5.76
C TRP A 73 -7.81 23.25 -5.28
N GLY A 74 -6.83 22.64 -5.95
CA GLY A 74 -5.41 22.70 -5.56
C GLY A 74 -5.09 22.00 -4.23
N LEU A 75 -5.96 21.10 -3.77
CA LEU A 75 -5.82 20.36 -2.51
C LEU A 75 -4.92 19.12 -2.66
N SER A 76 -4.82 18.58 -3.87
CA SER A 76 -4.00 17.40 -4.15
C SER A 76 -3.52 17.42 -5.60
N ARG A 77 -2.23 17.20 -5.82
CA ARG A 77 -1.63 17.04 -7.15
C ARG A 77 -0.90 15.70 -7.22
N ILE A 78 -1.21 14.91 -8.23
CA ILE A 78 -0.49 13.67 -8.52
C ILE A 78 0.67 14.06 -9.44
N TYR A 79 1.89 13.99 -8.91
CA TYR A 79 3.09 14.27 -9.69
C TYR A 79 3.51 13.05 -10.50
N GLU A 80 3.44 11.87 -9.88
CA GLU A 80 3.80 10.59 -10.48
C GLU A 80 2.76 9.51 -10.22
N LEU A 81 2.66 8.59 -11.17
CA LEU A 81 1.96 7.33 -11.01
C LEU A 81 2.78 6.25 -11.72
N VAL A 82 3.30 5.30 -10.97
CA VAL A 82 4.14 4.21 -11.49
C VAL A 82 3.53 2.85 -11.16
N VAL A 83 3.52 1.96 -12.14
CA VAL A 83 3.03 0.59 -12.03
C VAL A 83 4.21 -0.37 -12.07
N ASN A 84 4.30 -1.20 -11.03
CA ASN A 84 5.27 -2.29 -10.95
C ASN A 84 4.91 -3.42 -11.94
N ASN A 85 5.46 -3.33 -13.14
CA ASN A 85 5.29 -4.29 -14.22
C ASN A 85 6.64 -4.45 -14.94
N ASP A 86 6.79 -5.43 -15.83
CA ASP A 86 7.97 -5.57 -16.70
C ASP A 86 7.54 -5.54 -18.18
N PRO A 87 7.68 -4.39 -18.87
CA PRO A 87 8.27 -3.12 -18.42
C PRO A 87 7.39 -2.38 -17.41
N ALA A 88 8.01 -1.49 -16.62
CA ALA A 88 7.30 -0.63 -15.67
C ALA A 88 6.63 0.53 -16.43
N TYR A 89 5.39 0.84 -16.08
CA TYR A 89 4.65 1.93 -16.73
C TYR A 89 4.60 3.15 -15.81
N ALA A 90 4.88 4.32 -16.36
CA ALA A 90 4.86 5.57 -15.62
C ALA A 90 4.11 6.65 -16.38
N TYR A 91 3.26 7.39 -15.68
CA TYR A 91 2.42 8.43 -16.27
C TYR A 91 2.94 9.81 -15.90
N LEU A 92 3.21 10.62 -16.92
CA LEU A 92 3.60 12.02 -16.84
C LEU A 92 2.39 12.92 -17.09
N VAL A 93 2.33 14.07 -16.43
CA VAL A 93 1.21 15.01 -16.58
C VAL A 93 1.59 16.12 -17.56
N SER A 94 0.76 16.38 -18.57
CA SER A 94 1.08 17.36 -19.61
C SER A 94 1.13 18.82 -19.13
N SER A 95 0.52 19.13 -17.99
CA SER A 95 0.57 20.45 -17.36
C SER A 95 1.86 20.72 -16.58
N ASN A 96 2.70 19.70 -16.38
CA ASN A 96 3.93 19.85 -15.61
C ASN A 96 4.99 20.64 -16.40
N SER A 97 5.75 21.48 -15.70
CA SER A 97 6.92 22.18 -16.23
C SER A 97 8.03 21.18 -16.62
N ARG A 98 8.98 21.60 -17.48
CA ARG A 98 10.09 20.72 -17.88
C ARG A 98 10.89 20.20 -16.70
N LEU A 99 11.06 21.01 -15.66
CA LEU A 99 11.74 20.61 -14.44
C LEU A 99 10.93 19.58 -13.65
N GLU A 100 9.63 19.80 -13.48
CA GLU A 100 8.74 18.84 -12.81
C GLU A 100 8.76 17.49 -13.54
N GLN A 101 8.78 17.49 -14.87
CA GLN A 101 8.94 16.25 -15.66
C GLN A 101 10.26 15.54 -15.35
N LYS A 102 11.37 16.27 -15.27
CA LYS A 102 12.68 15.69 -14.91
C LYS A 102 12.67 15.11 -13.50
N LEU A 103 12.04 15.80 -12.55
CA LEU A 103 11.91 15.34 -11.18
C LEU A 103 11.11 14.04 -11.11
N VAL A 104 9.95 13.99 -11.77
CA VAL A 104 9.11 12.79 -11.84
C VAL A 104 9.85 11.63 -12.50
N MET A 105 10.52 11.87 -13.63
CA MET A 105 11.33 10.84 -14.30
C MET A 105 12.40 10.26 -13.37
N ALA A 106 13.17 11.12 -12.69
CA ALA A 106 14.21 10.67 -11.76
C ALA A 106 13.64 9.91 -10.56
N HIS A 107 12.48 10.33 -10.06
CA HIS A 107 11.77 9.65 -8.97
C HIS A 107 11.29 8.26 -9.39
N VAL A 108 10.68 8.16 -10.59
CA VAL A 108 10.20 6.90 -11.16
C VAL A 108 11.35 5.89 -11.35
N PHE A 109 12.54 6.31 -11.79
CA PHE A 109 13.68 5.40 -11.87
C PHE A 109 14.11 4.87 -10.50
N GLY A 110 14.01 5.69 -9.45
CA GLY A 110 14.19 5.23 -8.07
C GLY A 110 13.17 4.14 -7.69
N HIS A 111 11.89 4.34 -7.99
CA HIS A 111 10.87 3.31 -7.77
C HIS A 111 11.11 2.03 -8.57
N ALA A 112 11.42 2.14 -9.87
CA ALA A 112 11.63 1.00 -10.74
C ALA A 112 12.79 0.11 -10.24
N ASP A 113 13.86 0.74 -9.74
CA ASP A 113 14.97 0.09 -9.06
C ASP A 113 14.55 -0.57 -7.73
N PHE A 114 13.76 0.14 -6.91
CA PHE A 114 13.22 -0.41 -5.66
C PHE A 114 12.35 -1.66 -5.88
N PHE A 115 11.42 -1.60 -6.84
CA PHE A 115 10.49 -2.69 -7.15
C PHE A 115 11.18 -3.95 -7.66
N LYS A 116 12.32 -3.81 -8.34
CA LYS A 116 13.10 -4.94 -8.87
C LYS A 116 13.89 -5.65 -7.77
N HIS A 117 14.34 -4.91 -6.75
CA HIS A 117 15.35 -5.41 -5.82
C HIS A 117 14.87 -5.62 -4.38
N ASN A 118 13.77 -5.02 -3.97
CA ASN A 118 13.24 -5.23 -2.63
C ASN A 118 12.49 -6.59 -2.54
N VAL A 119 12.80 -7.37 -1.50
CA VAL A 119 12.28 -8.72 -1.29
C VAL A 119 10.74 -8.78 -1.25
N TRP A 120 10.07 -7.72 -0.77
CA TRP A 120 8.61 -7.67 -0.66
C TRP A 120 7.91 -7.65 -2.00
N PHE A 121 8.57 -7.13 -3.04
CA PHE A 121 8.03 -7.14 -4.39
C PHE A 121 8.29 -8.46 -5.09
N ALA A 122 9.28 -9.28 -4.68
CA ALA A 122 9.59 -10.54 -5.34
C ALA A 122 8.37 -11.44 -5.72
N PRO A 123 7.35 -11.62 -4.85
CA PRO A 123 6.16 -12.43 -5.19
C PRO A 123 5.12 -11.72 -6.08
N THR A 124 5.25 -10.42 -6.36
CA THR A 124 4.23 -9.68 -7.14
C THR A 124 4.24 -10.08 -8.60
N ASP A 125 3.05 -10.14 -9.21
CA ASP A 125 2.89 -10.37 -10.65
C ASP A 125 3.52 -9.22 -11.47
N ARG A 126 4.38 -9.57 -12.43
CA ARG A 126 5.07 -8.64 -13.33
C ARG A 126 4.34 -8.38 -14.63
N ARG A 127 3.18 -9.01 -14.80
CA ARG A 127 2.24 -8.80 -15.91
C ARG A 127 0.86 -8.43 -15.37
N MET A 128 0.84 -7.62 -14.31
CA MET A 128 -0.40 -7.24 -13.62
C MET A 128 -1.40 -6.54 -14.56
N LEU A 129 -0.92 -5.83 -15.58
CA LEU A 129 -1.76 -5.24 -16.63
C LEU A 129 -2.59 -6.31 -17.38
N ASP A 130 -1.95 -7.41 -17.79
CA ASP A 130 -2.61 -8.51 -18.49
C ASP A 130 -3.56 -9.26 -17.55
N THR A 131 -3.12 -9.47 -16.30
CA THR A 131 -3.92 -10.14 -15.27
C THR A 131 -5.20 -9.36 -14.96
N LEU A 132 -5.12 -8.04 -14.80
CA LEU A 132 -6.29 -7.19 -14.56
C LEU A 132 -7.22 -7.11 -15.78
N ALA A 133 -6.67 -7.07 -16.99
CA ALA A 133 -7.48 -7.13 -18.21
C ALA A 133 -8.23 -8.47 -18.33
N SER A 134 -7.58 -9.58 -17.97
CA SER A 134 -8.19 -10.90 -17.89
C SER A 134 -9.29 -10.94 -16.82
N ASP A 135 -9.00 -10.40 -15.63
CA ASP A 135 -9.94 -10.37 -14.51
C ASP A 135 -11.16 -9.48 -14.81
N ALA A 136 -10.97 -8.34 -15.47
CA ALA A 136 -12.05 -7.49 -15.96
C ALA A 136 -12.95 -8.22 -16.98
N THR A 137 -12.39 -9.12 -17.78
CA THR A 137 -13.15 -9.97 -18.72
C THR A 137 -13.96 -11.03 -17.97
N LYS A 138 -13.38 -11.65 -16.95
CA LYS A 138 -14.08 -12.62 -16.08
C LYS A 138 -15.28 -11.97 -15.37
N VAL A 139 -15.07 -10.79 -14.77
CA VAL A 139 -16.15 -10.04 -14.12
C VAL A 139 -17.25 -9.65 -15.11
N ARG A 140 -16.90 -9.20 -16.33
CA ARG A 140 -17.90 -8.92 -17.38
C ARG A 140 -18.71 -10.16 -17.76
N ARG A 141 -18.06 -11.32 -17.94
CA ARG A 141 -18.77 -12.58 -18.19
C ARG A 141 -19.67 -13.00 -17.02
N ALA A 142 -19.27 -12.73 -15.79
CA ALA A 142 -20.14 -12.94 -14.63
C ALA A 142 -21.36 -12.03 -14.70
N ILE A 143 -21.18 -10.75 -15.02
CA ILE A 143 -22.28 -9.77 -15.21
C ILE A 143 -23.26 -10.26 -16.28
N ASP A 144 -22.77 -10.73 -17.42
CA ASP A 144 -23.62 -11.24 -18.50
C ASP A 144 -24.46 -12.47 -18.08
N ARG A 145 -23.94 -13.29 -17.16
CA ARG A 145 -24.59 -14.53 -16.70
C ARG A 145 -25.58 -14.32 -15.56
N VAL A 146 -25.21 -13.52 -14.57
CA VAL A 146 -25.97 -13.39 -13.31
C VAL A 146 -26.59 -12.01 -13.09
N GLY A 147 -26.30 -11.04 -13.96
CA GLY A 147 -26.77 -9.67 -13.88
C GLY A 147 -25.84 -8.74 -13.10
N GLN A 148 -25.79 -7.47 -13.53
CA GLN A 148 -24.89 -6.44 -13.00
C GLN A 148 -25.05 -6.24 -11.49
N GLU A 149 -26.28 -6.04 -11.02
CA GLU A 149 -26.51 -5.73 -9.61
C GLU A 149 -26.03 -6.82 -8.65
N ARG A 150 -26.14 -8.10 -9.04
CA ARG A 150 -25.67 -9.21 -8.20
C ARG A 150 -24.16 -9.19 -8.06
N VAL A 151 -23.45 -8.97 -9.17
CA VAL A 151 -21.98 -8.89 -9.19
C VAL A 151 -21.50 -7.66 -8.42
N GLU A 152 -22.10 -6.49 -8.65
CA GLU A 152 -21.71 -5.25 -7.96
C GLU A 152 -21.93 -5.36 -6.44
N ARG A 153 -23.09 -5.86 -5.99
CA ARG A 153 -23.34 -6.08 -4.56
C ARG A 153 -22.32 -7.03 -3.94
N PHE A 154 -21.88 -8.05 -4.68
CA PHE A 154 -20.85 -8.97 -4.20
C PHE A 154 -19.47 -8.30 -4.16
N ILE A 155 -19.09 -7.56 -5.21
CA ILE A 155 -17.86 -6.76 -5.24
C ILE A 155 -17.81 -5.81 -4.03
N ASP A 156 -18.88 -5.06 -3.76
CA ASP A 156 -18.92 -4.10 -2.63
C ASP A 156 -18.67 -4.77 -1.28
N ARG A 157 -19.22 -5.99 -1.08
CA ARG A 157 -18.94 -6.79 0.12
C ARG A 157 -17.47 -7.18 0.19
N VAL A 158 -16.89 -7.68 -0.89
CA VAL A 158 -15.48 -8.10 -0.92
C VAL A 158 -14.54 -6.91 -0.73
N LEU A 159 -14.84 -5.75 -1.32
CA LEU A 159 -14.06 -4.52 -1.13
C LEU A 159 -14.07 -4.05 0.33
N SER A 160 -15.15 -4.31 1.07
CA SER A 160 -15.23 -4.00 2.51
C SER A 160 -14.35 -4.89 3.39
N ILE A 161 -13.88 -6.03 2.85
CA ILE A 161 -13.00 -7.00 3.53
C ILE A 161 -11.64 -7.16 2.81
N GLU A 162 -11.32 -6.32 1.81
CA GLU A 162 -10.14 -6.48 0.95
C GLU A 162 -8.80 -6.46 1.70
N THR A 163 -8.80 -5.84 2.88
CA THR A 163 -7.62 -5.70 3.75
C THR A 163 -7.37 -6.92 4.64
N LEU A 164 -8.29 -7.89 4.70
CA LEU A 164 -8.21 -9.08 5.54
C LEU A 164 -7.35 -10.18 4.87
N ILE A 165 -6.11 -9.82 4.57
CA ILE A 165 -5.07 -10.68 4.01
C ILE A 165 -3.85 -10.73 4.93
N ASP A 166 -3.05 -11.80 4.83
CA ASP A 166 -1.74 -11.89 5.49
C ASP A 166 -0.66 -11.33 4.55
N PRO A 167 -0.17 -10.09 4.73
CA PRO A 167 0.82 -9.50 3.82
C PRO A 167 2.16 -10.25 3.82
N TYR A 168 2.43 -11.12 4.81
CA TYR A 168 3.64 -11.94 4.88
C TYR A 168 3.49 -13.29 4.17
N LEU A 169 2.26 -13.74 3.88
CA LEU A 169 1.98 -15.04 3.30
C LEU A 169 2.75 -15.28 1.98
N PRO A 170 2.76 -14.37 0.99
CA PRO A 170 3.44 -14.61 -0.28
C PRO A 170 4.95 -14.85 -0.11
N LEU A 171 5.59 -14.12 0.82
CA LEU A 171 7.01 -14.30 1.13
C LEU A 171 7.29 -15.63 1.82
N ARG A 172 6.39 -16.05 2.74
CA ARG A 172 6.48 -17.36 3.40
C ARG A 172 6.35 -18.50 2.39
N GLU A 173 5.41 -18.38 1.44
CA GLU A 173 5.19 -19.38 0.38
C GLU A 173 6.40 -19.47 -0.57
N MET A 174 6.99 -18.34 -0.97
CA MET A 174 8.22 -18.33 -1.77
C MET A 174 9.39 -19.02 -1.07
N ARG A 175 9.55 -18.84 0.26
CA ARG A 175 10.61 -19.47 1.05
C ARG A 175 10.36 -20.96 1.31
N GLY A 176 9.10 -21.37 1.44
CA GLY A 176 8.70 -22.74 1.77
C GLY A 176 8.92 -23.77 0.64
N GLY A 177 9.19 -23.31 -0.59
CA GLY A 177 9.32 -24.17 -1.77
C GLY A 177 7.98 -24.81 -2.20
N ALA A 178 7.91 -25.28 -3.45
CA ALA A 178 6.71 -25.80 -4.11
C ALA A 178 6.09 -27.09 -3.49
N ASN A 179 6.48 -27.48 -2.26
CA ASN A 179 5.96 -28.66 -1.55
C ASN A 179 4.73 -28.35 -0.67
N ALA A 180 4.01 -27.26 -0.96
CA ALA A 180 2.80 -26.85 -0.25
C ALA A 180 1.49 -27.08 -1.04
N GLN A 181 1.54 -27.75 -2.19
CA GLN A 181 0.34 -28.18 -2.91
C GLN A 181 -0.16 -29.52 -2.37
N SER A 182 -0.95 -29.47 -1.30
CA SER A 182 -1.81 -30.59 -0.91
C SER A 182 -3.17 -30.03 -0.51
N SER A 183 -4.18 -30.35 -1.33
CA SER A 183 -5.60 -29.97 -1.25
C SER A 183 -6.34 -30.48 0.00
N GLU A 184 -5.63 -30.97 1.01
CA GLU A 184 -6.17 -31.50 2.27
C GLU A 184 -5.45 -30.98 3.53
N ARG A 185 -4.68 -29.88 3.44
CA ARG A 185 -4.16 -29.27 4.67
C ARG A 185 -5.33 -28.68 5.48
N ALA A 186 -5.50 -29.18 6.70
CA ALA A 186 -6.34 -28.52 7.70
C ALA A 186 -5.92 -27.04 7.78
N VAL A 187 -6.91 -26.14 7.80
CA VAL A 187 -6.63 -24.70 7.93
C VAL A 187 -5.88 -24.52 9.25
N GLN A 188 -4.63 -24.08 9.17
CA GLN A 188 -3.85 -23.80 10.37
C GLN A 188 -4.41 -22.55 11.03
N LEU A 189 -4.94 -22.71 12.23
CA LEU A 189 -5.44 -21.61 13.03
C LEU A 189 -4.37 -21.20 14.06
N PRO A 190 -4.18 -19.90 14.32
CA PRO A 190 -4.87 -18.79 13.67
C PRO A 190 -4.40 -18.54 12.22
N THR A 191 -5.30 -18.08 11.34
CA THR A 191 -4.95 -17.59 9.99
C THR A 191 -5.32 -16.12 9.83
N TYR A 192 -4.43 -15.34 9.21
CA TYR A 192 -4.65 -13.91 8.90
C TYR A 192 -5.05 -13.67 7.44
N ASP A 193 -5.04 -14.70 6.60
CA ASP A 193 -5.51 -14.65 5.21
C ASP A 193 -6.97 -15.08 5.12
N LEU A 194 -7.85 -14.20 5.58
CA LEU A 194 -9.31 -14.45 5.59
C LEU A 194 -9.88 -14.56 4.19
N LEU A 195 -9.40 -13.74 3.23
CA LEU A 195 -9.86 -13.87 1.84
C LEU A 195 -9.50 -15.24 1.25
N GLY A 196 -8.32 -15.78 1.55
CA GLY A 196 -7.94 -17.13 1.14
C GLY A 196 -8.82 -18.19 1.77
N PHE A 197 -9.07 -18.09 3.07
CA PHE A 197 -10.00 -18.97 3.78
C PHE A 197 -11.40 -18.96 3.16
N LEU A 198 -11.96 -17.78 2.86
CA LEU A 198 -13.27 -17.65 2.22
C LEU A 198 -13.27 -18.26 0.80
N CYS A 199 -12.21 -18.01 0.02
CA CYS A 199 -12.03 -18.61 -1.30
C CYS A 199 -12.04 -20.15 -1.29
N GLU A 200 -11.66 -20.78 -0.17
CA GLU A 200 -11.61 -22.24 -0.05
C GLU A 200 -12.86 -22.82 0.61
N ARG A 201 -13.32 -22.20 1.69
CA ARG A 201 -14.29 -22.78 2.62
C ARG A 201 -15.69 -22.17 2.56
N ALA A 202 -15.82 -20.94 2.06
CA ALA A 202 -17.13 -20.28 2.03
C ALA A 202 -18.04 -20.91 0.95
N PRO A 203 -19.35 -20.99 1.20
CA PRO A 203 -20.36 -21.54 0.30
C PRO A 203 -20.68 -20.58 -0.86
N LEU A 204 -19.65 -20.21 -1.63
CA LEU A 204 -19.73 -19.24 -2.73
C LEU A 204 -20.22 -19.88 -4.03
N GLU A 205 -21.06 -19.16 -4.76
CA GLU A 205 -21.38 -19.46 -6.14
C GLU A 205 -20.12 -19.40 -7.03
N PRO A 206 -20.10 -20.06 -8.20
CA PRO A 206 -18.92 -20.06 -9.07
C PRO A 206 -18.41 -18.66 -9.44
N PHE A 207 -19.32 -17.71 -9.70
CA PHE A 207 -18.94 -16.34 -10.04
C PHE A 207 -18.41 -15.57 -8.83
N GLU A 208 -18.96 -15.78 -7.64
CA GLU A 208 -18.53 -15.15 -6.39
C GLU A 208 -17.09 -15.57 -6.05
N ARG A 209 -16.80 -16.87 -6.19
CA ARG A 209 -15.44 -17.40 -5.98
C ARG A 209 -14.45 -16.83 -6.98
N GLU A 210 -14.86 -16.67 -8.24
CA GLU A 210 -14.02 -16.06 -9.28
C GLU A 210 -13.70 -14.59 -8.96
N VAL A 211 -14.73 -13.80 -8.63
CA VAL A 211 -14.60 -12.37 -8.26
C VAL A 211 -13.74 -12.19 -7.01
N LEU A 212 -13.99 -12.98 -5.96
CA LEU A 212 -13.21 -12.95 -4.73
C LEU A 212 -11.73 -13.28 -5.01
N GLY A 213 -11.47 -14.27 -5.88
CA GLY A 213 -10.13 -14.61 -6.32
C GLY A 213 -9.41 -13.47 -7.06
N CYS A 214 -10.12 -12.73 -7.93
CA CYS A 214 -9.59 -11.53 -8.59
C CYS A 214 -9.20 -10.45 -7.56
N LEU A 215 -10.11 -10.11 -6.66
CA LEU A 215 -9.89 -9.06 -5.66
C LEU A 215 -8.79 -9.44 -4.65
N ARG A 216 -8.69 -10.72 -4.26
CA ARG A 216 -7.59 -11.21 -3.42
C ARG A 216 -6.23 -11.06 -4.13
N ARG A 217 -6.14 -11.35 -5.44
CA ARG A 217 -4.90 -11.13 -6.21
C ARG A 217 -4.51 -9.65 -6.24
N GLU A 218 -5.48 -8.75 -6.47
CA GLU A 218 -5.24 -7.31 -6.41
C GLU A 218 -4.75 -6.88 -5.03
N ALA A 219 -5.40 -7.34 -3.96
CA ALA A 219 -5.02 -7.01 -2.59
C ALA A 219 -3.56 -7.39 -2.28
N TYR A 220 -3.10 -8.56 -2.76
CA TYR A 220 -1.71 -8.99 -2.63
C TYR A 220 -0.74 -8.20 -3.49
N TYR A 221 -1.13 -7.80 -4.71
CA TYR A 221 -0.30 -6.96 -5.57
C TYR A 221 0.00 -5.60 -4.93
N PHE A 222 -0.97 -5.01 -4.22
CA PHE A 222 -0.82 -3.72 -3.54
C PHE A 222 -0.28 -3.79 -2.10
N ALA A 223 -0.12 -4.99 -1.54
CA ALA A 223 0.35 -5.13 -0.15
C ALA A 223 1.80 -4.62 0.04
N PRO A 224 2.78 -4.93 -0.83
CA PRO A 224 4.15 -4.44 -0.68
C PRO A 224 4.27 -2.92 -0.63
N GLN A 225 3.53 -2.19 -1.47
CA GLN A 225 3.54 -0.72 -1.51
C GLN A 225 3.04 -0.11 -0.18
N ARG A 226 2.18 -0.82 0.56
CA ARG A 226 1.78 -0.43 1.92
C ARG A 226 2.83 -0.78 2.96
N MET A 227 3.50 -1.92 2.82
CA MET A 227 4.50 -2.40 3.77
C MET A 227 5.84 -1.66 3.67
N THR A 228 6.13 -1.05 2.52
CA THR A 228 7.41 -0.38 2.23
C THR A 228 7.20 1.07 1.78
N LYS A 229 6.11 1.72 2.22
CA LYS A 229 5.74 3.07 1.75
C LYS A 229 6.84 4.07 2.07
N VAL A 230 7.22 4.20 3.33
CA VAL A 230 8.25 5.15 3.79
C VAL A 230 9.58 4.89 3.08
N MET A 231 9.96 3.61 2.99
CA MET A 231 11.23 3.21 2.42
C MET A 231 11.29 3.43 0.90
N ASN A 232 10.22 3.09 0.17
CA ASN A 232 10.12 3.26 -1.28
C ASN A 232 10.04 4.74 -1.69
N GLU A 233 9.13 5.52 -1.09
CA GLU A 233 9.03 6.96 -1.35
C GLU A 233 10.34 7.67 -0.97
N GLY A 234 10.93 7.29 0.18
CA GLY A 234 12.23 7.78 0.60
C GLY A 234 13.36 7.46 -0.37
N TRP A 235 13.39 6.25 -0.94
CA TRP A 235 14.43 5.81 -1.88
C TRP A 235 14.35 6.60 -3.17
N ALA A 236 13.13 6.74 -3.72
CA ALA A 236 12.88 7.55 -4.90
C ALA A 236 13.19 9.03 -4.66
N SER A 237 12.86 9.57 -3.48
CA SER A 237 13.22 10.95 -3.10
C SER A 237 14.72 11.14 -2.86
N TYR A 238 15.41 10.15 -2.28
CA TYR A 238 16.85 10.20 -2.09
C TYR A 238 17.56 10.28 -3.45
N TRP A 239 17.20 9.40 -4.38
CA TRP A 239 17.83 9.35 -5.69
C TRP A 239 17.41 10.48 -6.61
N HIS A 240 16.15 10.93 -6.62
CA HIS A 240 15.80 12.08 -7.45
C HIS A 240 16.60 13.32 -7.05
N SER A 241 16.91 13.49 -5.78
CA SER A 241 17.59 14.66 -5.24
C SER A 241 19.06 14.59 -5.62
N ARG A 242 19.68 13.42 -5.43
CA ARG A 242 21.05 13.12 -5.85
C ARG A 242 21.27 13.27 -7.35
N LEU A 243 20.41 12.69 -8.17
CA LEU A 243 20.54 12.71 -9.63
C LEU A 243 20.35 14.12 -10.19
N LEU A 244 19.35 14.86 -9.69
CA LEU A 244 19.07 16.23 -10.14
C LEU A 244 20.23 17.17 -9.77
N THR A 245 20.60 17.21 -8.49
CA THR A 245 21.70 18.05 -7.99
C THR A 245 23.08 17.59 -8.49
N GLY A 246 23.22 16.34 -8.93
CA GLY A 246 24.44 15.74 -9.47
C GLY A 246 24.75 16.07 -10.94
N GLY A 247 24.02 17.01 -11.55
CA GLY A 247 24.30 17.54 -12.89
C GLY A 247 23.18 17.40 -13.92
N LEU A 248 21.98 16.96 -13.53
CA LEU A 248 20.80 17.00 -14.41
C LEU A 248 20.05 18.34 -14.36
N LEU A 249 20.23 19.13 -13.29
CA LEU A 249 19.71 20.48 -13.17
C LEU A 249 20.57 21.48 -13.94
N GLU A 250 19.90 22.39 -14.64
CA GLU A 250 20.50 23.63 -15.12
C GLU A 250 20.55 24.65 -13.96
N PRO A 251 21.54 25.57 -13.90
CA PRO A 251 21.63 26.54 -12.82
C PRO A 251 20.35 27.38 -12.60
N ALA A 252 19.60 27.65 -13.67
CA ALA A 252 18.34 28.37 -13.62
C ALA A 252 17.20 27.59 -12.94
N GLU A 253 17.31 26.26 -12.81
CA GLU A 253 16.24 25.39 -12.31
C GLU A 253 16.37 25.09 -10.81
N ILE A 254 17.42 25.56 -10.15
CA ILE A 254 17.72 25.22 -8.74
C ILE A 254 16.61 25.70 -7.80
N VAL A 255 16.10 26.91 -8.00
CA VAL A 255 15.04 27.49 -7.14
C VAL A 255 13.73 26.74 -7.35
N ASP A 256 13.34 26.54 -8.61
CA ASP A 256 12.13 25.79 -8.97
C ASP A 256 12.20 24.34 -8.44
N PHE A 257 13.40 23.74 -8.43
CA PHE A 257 13.61 22.39 -7.89
C PHE A 257 13.39 22.38 -6.39
N ALA A 258 13.94 23.36 -5.67
CA ALA A 258 13.75 23.47 -4.23
C ALA A 258 12.28 23.65 -3.87
N ASP A 259 11.52 24.44 -4.63
CA ASP A 259 10.08 24.63 -4.42
C ASP A 259 9.28 23.34 -4.66
N CYS A 260 9.53 22.65 -5.79
CA CYS A 260 8.87 21.39 -6.10
C CYS A 260 9.20 20.28 -5.08
N HIS A 261 10.49 20.12 -4.74
CA HIS A 261 10.95 19.09 -3.81
C HIS A 261 10.44 19.34 -2.38
N SER A 262 10.46 20.59 -1.92
CA SER A 262 9.94 20.94 -0.59
C SER A 262 8.42 20.78 -0.52
N SER A 263 7.69 21.08 -1.60
CA SER A 263 6.24 20.85 -1.68
C SER A 263 5.85 19.38 -1.54
N ALA A 264 6.66 18.45 -2.07
CA ALA A 264 6.42 17.01 -1.91
C ALA A 264 6.82 16.49 -0.52
N THR A 265 7.80 17.12 0.12
CA THR A 265 8.37 16.68 1.41
C THR A 265 7.85 17.48 2.61
N VAL A 266 6.96 18.44 2.42
CA VAL A 266 6.37 19.23 3.50
C VAL A 266 5.54 18.35 4.44
N CYS A 267 5.67 18.56 5.74
CA CYS A 267 4.88 17.86 6.75
C CYS A 267 3.77 18.76 7.28
N ALA A 268 2.52 18.33 7.11
CA ALA A 268 1.41 18.97 7.82
C ALA A 268 1.54 18.72 9.34
N PRO A 269 1.20 19.71 10.19
CA PRO A 269 1.30 19.55 11.65
C PRO A 269 0.54 18.29 12.13
N GLY A 270 1.24 17.44 12.89
CA GLY A 270 0.67 16.21 13.48
C GLY A 270 0.52 15.02 12.52
N ARG A 271 0.95 15.15 11.25
CA ARG A 271 1.00 14.03 10.30
C ARG A 271 2.44 13.76 9.87
N LEU A 272 2.80 12.48 9.86
CA LEU A 272 4.06 12.03 9.28
C LEU A 272 3.98 12.09 7.75
N ASN A 273 5.01 12.63 7.11
CA ASN A 273 5.17 12.54 5.67
C ASN A 273 6.16 11.40 5.34
N PRO A 274 5.73 10.32 4.67
CA PRO A 274 6.58 9.19 4.28
C PRO A 274 7.79 9.60 3.43
N TYR A 275 7.63 10.57 2.52
CA TYR A 275 8.70 11.06 1.65
C TYR A 275 9.82 11.70 2.47
N LYS A 276 9.44 12.58 3.40
CA LYS A 276 10.38 13.29 4.27
C LYS A 276 11.05 12.37 5.28
N LEU A 277 10.29 11.51 5.95
CA LEU A 277 10.86 10.53 6.89
C LEU A 277 11.81 9.57 6.16
N GLY A 278 11.40 9.07 5.00
CA GLY A 278 12.17 8.14 4.20
C GLY A 278 13.49 8.72 3.69
N ILE A 279 13.48 9.92 3.09
CA ILE A 279 14.72 10.55 2.59
C ILE A 279 15.72 10.82 3.70
N GLU A 280 15.27 11.26 4.88
CA GLU A 280 16.17 11.47 6.01
C GLU A 280 16.74 10.16 6.57
N CYS A 281 15.97 9.08 6.54
CA CYS A 281 16.50 7.76 6.89
C CYS A 281 17.60 7.31 5.93
N TRP A 282 17.42 7.48 4.62
CA TRP A 282 18.47 7.15 3.64
C TRP A 282 19.73 8.01 3.81
N ARG A 283 19.58 9.30 4.08
CA ARG A 283 20.71 10.19 4.41
C ARG A 283 21.41 9.77 5.70
N ALA A 284 20.66 9.36 6.72
CA ALA A 284 21.23 8.85 7.97
C ALA A 284 22.00 7.54 7.74
N ALA A 285 21.46 6.62 6.93
CA ALA A 285 22.14 5.40 6.55
C ALA A 285 23.47 5.67 5.82
N GLU A 286 23.46 6.62 4.89
CA GLU A 286 24.66 7.04 4.16
C GLU A 286 25.70 7.68 5.10
N ALA A 287 25.27 8.59 5.99
CA ALA A 287 26.15 9.24 6.96
C ALA A 287 26.81 8.24 7.92
N ARG A 288 26.15 7.11 8.19
CA ARG A 288 26.68 5.99 8.98
C ARG A 288 27.56 5.04 8.17
N GLY A 289 27.70 5.24 6.86
CA GLY A 289 28.49 4.37 5.98
C GLY A 289 27.88 2.99 5.76
N LEU A 290 26.55 2.85 5.90
CA LEU A 290 25.84 1.59 5.67
C LEU A 290 25.70 1.31 4.16
N ASP A 291 25.61 0.02 3.80
CA ASP A 291 25.31 -0.39 2.43
C ASP A 291 23.83 -0.13 2.11
N LEU A 292 23.57 0.98 1.41
CA LEU A 292 22.22 1.41 1.05
C LEU A 292 21.49 0.38 0.17
N PHE A 293 22.20 -0.30 -0.73
CA PHE A 293 21.60 -1.28 -1.64
C PHE A 293 21.25 -2.58 -0.92
N ALA A 294 22.05 -2.97 0.09
CA ALA A 294 21.73 -4.08 0.98
C ALA A 294 20.50 -3.77 1.85
N LEU A 295 20.44 -2.56 2.44
CA LEU A 295 19.27 -2.12 3.20
C LEU A 295 18.00 -2.14 2.34
N ARG A 296 18.07 -1.58 1.12
CA ARG A 296 16.99 -1.56 0.13
C ARG A 296 16.41 -2.95 -0.12
N ARG A 297 17.27 -3.97 -0.18
CA ARG A 297 16.89 -5.32 -0.57
C ARG A 297 16.05 -6.04 0.48
N VAL A 298 16.34 -5.85 1.77
CA VAL A 298 15.85 -6.77 2.83
C VAL A 298 14.80 -6.17 3.75
N HIS A 299 14.77 -4.85 3.92
CA HIS A 299 13.89 -4.20 4.89
C HIS A 299 12.48 -3.92 4.33
N ASN A 300 11.54 -3.77 5.26
CA ASN A 300 10.27 -3.05 5.11
C ASN A 300 10.29 -1.78 5.97
N ASP A 301 9.21 -1.00 5.98
CA ASP A 301 9.15 0.25 6.76
C ASP A 301 9.48 0.04 8.23
N VAL A 302 8.91 -0.98 8.88
CA VAL A 302 9.12 -1.24 10.31
C VAL A 302 10.59 -1.56 10.60
N THR A 303 11.16 -2.53 9.90
CA THR A 303 12.56 -2.95 10.13
C THR A 303 13.58 -1.89 9.68
N PHE A 304 13.25 -1.11 8.66
CA PHE A 304 14.10 -0.01 8.17
C PHE A 304 14.17 1.12 9.20
N LEU A 305 13.01 1.53 9.73
CA LEU A 305 12.94 2.56 10.75
C LEU A 305 13.50 2.07 12.09
N ASP A 306 13.33 0.79 12.43
CA ASP A 306 13.92 0.23 13.64
C ASP A 306 15.46 0.27 13.58
N GLU A 307 16.06 0.00 12.42
CA GLU A 307 17.51 0.10 12.23
C GLU A 307 18.01 1.56 12.25
N LEU A 308 17.27 2.49 11.63
CA LEU A 308 17.78 3.82 11.33
C LEU A 308 17.36 4.91 12.32
N VAL A 309 16.19 4.79 12.94
CA VAL A 309 15.68 5.78 13.88
C VAL A 309 16.27 5.50 15.27
N ASP A 310 17.24 6.31 15.65
CA ASP A 310 17.82 6.37 16.99
C ASP A 310 17.53 7.74 17.65
N ASP A 311 17.99 7.92 18.88
CA ASP A 311 17.77 9.14 19.65
C ASP A 311 18.34 10.37 18.92
N ALA A 312 19.50 10.24 18.28
CA ALA A 312 20.14 11.31 17.52
C ALA A 312 19.35 11.69 16.25
N PHE A 313 18.76 10.71 15.57
CA PHE A 313 17.85 10.93 14.44
C PHE A 313 16.59 11.67 14.92
N LEU A 314 15.98 11.20 16.01
CA LEU A 314 14.77 11.80 16.55
C LEU A 314 15.01 13.24 17.02
N GLU A 315 16.15 13.52 17.64
CA GLU A 315 16.51 14.88 18.06
C GLU A 315 16.67 15.84 16.88
N ARG A 316 17.30 15.39 15.79
CA ARG A 316 17.64 16.24 14.64
C ARG A 316 16.51 16.38 13.63
N GLU A 317 15.84 15.28 13.29
CA GLU A 317 14.99 15.20 12.09
C GLU A 317 13.49 15.16 12.41
N LEU A 318 13.09 14.73 13.60
CA LEU A 318 11.69 14.39 13.88
C LEU A 318 10.74 15.58 13.72
N ALA A 319 11.17 16.77 14.14
CA ALA A 319 10.39 18.00 13.99
C ALA A 319 10.11 18.29 12.50
N SER A 320 11.12 18.12 11.64
CA SER A 320 10.98 18.32 10.20
C SER A 320 10.12 17.24 9.53
N CYS A 321 10.02 16.06 10.14
CA CYS A 321 9.22 14.93 9.66
C CYS A 321 7.75 14.96 10.13
N GLY A 322 7.31 16.00 10.84
CA GLY A 322 5.94 16.10 11.37
C GLY A 322 5.71 15.25 12.63
N GLY A 323 6.78 14.80 13.28
CA GLY A 323 6.74 13.87 14.41
C GLY A 323 6.50 14.53 15.78
N ALA A 324 6.00 15.76 15.84
CA ALA A 324 5.61 16.40 17.11
C ALA A 324 4.57 15.57 17.90
N ARG A 325 3.81 14.70 17.22
CA ARG A 325 2.91 13.71 17.85
C ARG A 325 3.65 12.54 18.49
N LEU A 326 4.80 12.15 17.95
CA LEU A 326 5.61 11.02 18.45
C LEU A 326 6.39 11.40 19.70
N LEU A 327 6.92 12.64 19.74
CA LEU A 327 7.55 13.26 20.90
C LEU A 327 6.80 14.55 21.28
N PRO A 328 5.68 14.45 22.01
CA PRO A 328 4.96 15.64 22.46
C PRO A 328 5.83 16.45 23.44
N PRO A 329 5.76 17.80 23.39
CA PRO A 329 6.44 18.65 24.36
C PRO A 329 6.00 18.31 25.78
N ARG A 330 6.95 18.06 26.67
CA ARG A 330 6.71 17.75 28.09
C ARG A 330 7.79 18.38 28.95
N GLU A 331 7.51 18.57 30.23
CA GLU A 331 8.55 18.92 31.21
C GLU A 331 9.48 17.72 31.42
N GLY A 332 10.79 17.90 31.22
CA GLY A 332 11.81 16.85 31.30
C GLY A 332 12.37 16.40 29.94
N PRO A 333 13.32 15.44 29.93
CA PRO A 333 13.94 14.97 28.69
C PRO A 333 12.93 14.28 27.77
N PRO A 334 13.08 14.33 26.43
CA PRO A 334 12.16 13.66 25.50
C PRO A 334 12.15 12.13 25.66
N ASP A 335 10.99 11.50 25.41
CA ASP A 335 10.82 10.03 25.46
C ASP A 335 11.15 9.39 24.10
N TYR A 336 12.42 9.36 23.73
CA TYR A 336 12.86 8.85 22.42
C TYR A 336 12.43 7.40 22.18
N ALA A 337 12.65 6.54 23.19
CA ALA A 337 12.26 5.13 23.13
C ALA A 337 10.75 4.95 22.91
N GLY A 338 9.91 5.67 23.66
CA GLY A 338 8.46 5.61 23.47
C GLY A 338 8.01 6.23 22.14
N GLY A 339 8.68 7.29 21.67
CA GLY A 339 8.41 7.90 20.36
C GLY A 339 8.67 6.93 19.21
N LYS A 340 9.81 6.23 19.24
CA LYS A 340 10.15 5.17 18.27
C LYS A 340 9.15 4.02 18.33
N ALA A 341 8.84 3.52 19.53
CA ALA A 341 7.88 2.44 19.70
C ALA A 341 6.51 2.77 19.08
N ARG A 342 5.99 3.99 19.32
CA ARG A 342 4.73 4.47 18.72
C ARG A 342 4.82 4.54 17.19
N LEU A 343 5.93 5.03 16.63
CA LEU A 343 6.14 5.09 15.18
C LEU A 343 6.10 3.69 14.54
N LEU A 344 6.84 2.74 15.10
CA LEU A 344 6.91 1.37 14.59
C LEU A 344 5.54 0.67 14.72
N GLN A 345 4.83 0.93 15.81
CA GLN A 345 3.48 0.41 16.05
C GLN A 345 2.47 0.96 15.03
N GLU A 346 2.53 2.25 14.69
CA GLU A 346 1.65 2.84 13.67
C GLU A 346 1.84 2.25 12.28
N LEU A 347 3.07 1.87 11.93
CA LEU A 347 3.42 1.29 10.62
C LEU A 347 3.36 -0.24 10.60
N SER A 348 3.20 -0.87 11.77
CA SER A 348 3.02 -2.31 11.87
C SER A 348 1.84 -2.77 11.02
N TRP A 349 2.03 -3.91 10.34
CA TRP A 349 1.05 -4.49 9.41
C TRP A 349 0.60 -3.52 8.30
N GLY A 350 1.47 -2.60 7.88
CA GLY A 350 1.16 -1.59 6.86
C GLY A 350 0.13 -0.55 7.32
N GLY A 351 0.03 -0.35 8.64
CA GLY A 351 -0.95 0.54 9.27
C GLY A 351 -2.36 -0.03 9.37
N LEU A 352 -2.56 -1.30 9.02
CA LEU A 352 -3.85 -1.98 9.10
C LEU A 352 -3.99 -2.75 10.43
N PRO A 353 -5.22 -2.93 10.94
CA PRO A 353 -5.45 -3.77 12.10
C PRO A 353 -5.18 -5.25 11.79
N GLN A 354 -4.58 -5.95 12.76
CA GLN A 354 -4.27 -7.38 12.64
C GLN A 354 -5.46 -8.23 13.09
N ILE A 355 -6.29 -8.64 12.15
CA ILE A 355 -7.47 -9.48 12.41
C ILE A 355 -7.19 -10.91 11.95
N GLY A 356 -7.20 -11.87 12.87
CA GLY A 356 -6.98 -13.28 12.57
C GLY A 356 -8.23 -14.12 12.85
N LEU A 357 -8.49 -15.12 12.00
CA LEU A 357 -9.43 -16.20 12.30
C LEU A 357 -8.77 -17.16 13.28
N VAL A 358 -9.33 -17.29 14.49
CA VAL A 358 -8.78 -18.12 15.57
C VAL A 358 -9.52 -19.43 15.75
N ALA A 359 -10.81 -19.49 15.39
CA ALA A 359 -11.61 -20.71 15.46
C ALA A 359 -12.75 -20.71 14.43
N VAL A 360 -13.14 -21.92 14.02
CA VAL A 360 -14.34 -22.19 13.21
C VAL A 360 -15.21 -23.14 14.01
N GLY A 361 -16.48 -22.80 14.19
CA GLY A 361 -17.44 -23.61 14.94
C GLY A 361 -17.32 -23.53 16.46
N ALA A 362 -16.63 -22.51 17.00
CA ALA A 362 -16.33 -22.45 18.45
C ALA A 362 -17.58 -22.33 19.34
N GLU A 363 -18.63 -21.69 18.83
CA GLU A 363 -19.81 -21.30 19.62
C GLU A 363 -21.11 -21.87 19.02
N GLY A 364 -21.05 -22.39 17.78
CA GLY A 364 -22.12 -23.07 17.06
C GLY A 364 -21.60 -23.59 15.71
N GLU A 365 -22.25 -24.59 15.13
CA GLU A 365 -21.81 -25.12 13.83
C GLU A 365 -21.80 -24.02 12.76
N GLY A 366 -20.65 -23.83 12.11
CA GLY A 366 -20.48 -22.87 11.03
C GLY A 366 -20.23 -21.42 11.46
N GLU A 367 -19.97 -21.12 12.74
CA GLU A 367 -19.63 -19.76 13.19
C GLU A 367 -18.13 -19.46 13.06
N LEU A 368 -17.76 -18.23 12.68
CA LEU A 368 -16.35 -17.80 12.66
C LEU A 368 -16.01 -16.99 13.91
N LEU A 369 -14.89 -17.30 14.55
CA LEU A 369 -14.34 -16.51 15.63
C LEU A 369 -13.04 -15.83 15.18
N LEU A 370 -13.05 -14.51 15.18
CA LEU A 370 -11.93 -13.64 14.88
C LEU A 370 -11.39 -13.00 16.15
N ALA A 371 -10.09 -12.75 16.18
CA ALA A 371 -9.45 -11.94 17.20
C ALA A 371 -8.65 -10.81 16.56
N HIS A 372 -8.84 -9.61 17.09
CA HIS A 372 -7.99 -8.46 16.82
C HIS A 372 -6.75 -8.56 17.72
N ARG A 373 -5.58 -8.78 17.12
CA ARG A 373 -4.31 -8.66 17.84
C ARG A 373 -4.06 -7.18 18.12
N HIS A 374 -4.40 -6.75 19.32
CA HIS A 374 -4.45 -5.33 19.70
C HIS A 374 -3.03 -4.82 19.88
N ASP A 375 -2.66 -3.87 19.04
CA ASP A 375 -1.36 -3.21 19.09
C ASP A 375 -1.48 -1.80 19.68
N GLY A 376 -2.29 -1.63 20.73
CA GLY A 376 -2.49 -0.33 21.38
C GLY A 376 -3.43 0.62 20.63
N ARG A 377 -3.85 0.26 19.40
CA ARG A 377 -4.80 1.04 18.59
C ARG A 377 -6.17 0.38 18.61
N ASP A 378 -7.18 1.16 18.99
CA ASP A 378 -8.56 0.69 18.94
C ASP A 378 -9.08 0.66 17.51
N LEU A 379 -9.99 -0.28 17.23
CA LEU A 379 -10.68 -0.34 15.95
C LEU A 379 -11.67 0.82 15.84
N GLN A 380 -11.78 1.38 14.64
CA GLN A 380 -12.90 2.27 14.32
C GLN A 380 -14.19 1.45 14.25
N LEU A 381 -14.94 1.41 15.35
CA LEU A 381 -16.09 0.49 15.49
C LEU A 381 -17.14 0.65 14.40
N ALA A 382 -17.39 1.87 13.90
CA ALA A 382 -18.32 2.10 12.81
C ALA A 382 -17.90 1.35 11.54
N GLN A 383 -16.62 1.44 11.16
CA GLN A 383 -16.07 0.73 10.01
C GLN A 383 -16.00 -0.78 10.26
N ALA A 384 -15.54 -1.18 11.47
CA ALA A 384 -15.46 -2.59 11.84
C ALA A 384 -16.83 -3.30 11.75
N ARG A 385 -17.92 -2.62 12.13
CA ARG A 385 -19.29 -3.14 12.00
C ARG A 385 -19.65 -3.43 10.54
N GLU A 386 -19.39 -2.51 9.62
CA GLU A 386 -19.71 -2.71 8.19
C GLU A 386 -18.84 -3.80 7.56
N THR A 387 -17.54 -3.84 7.89
CA THR A 387 -16.63 -4.92 7.48
C THR A 387 -17.11 -6.28 7.98
N LEU A 388 -17.58 -6.39 9.23
CA LEU A 388 -18.09 -7.65 9.79
C LEU A 388 -19.42 -8.09 9.16
N LYS A 389 -20.33 -7.16 8.84
CA LYS A 389 -21.56 -7.49 8.09
C LYS A 389 -21.23 -8.05 6.72
N ALA A 390 -20.30 -7.41 6.00
CA ALA A 390 -19.85 -7.88 4.70
C ALA A 390 -19.20 -9.27 4.81
N LEU A 391 -18.36 -9.49 5.82
CA LEU A 391 -17.73 -10.79 6.08
C LEU A 391 -18.77 -11.88 6.38
N ALA A 392 -19.74 -11.60 7.26
CA ALA A 392 -20.83 -12.52 7.58
C ALA A 392 -21.69 -12.84 6.34
N ALA A 393 -21.93 -11.84 5.48
CA ALA A 393 -22.68 -12.02 4.24
C ALA A 393 -21.93 -12.88 3.20
N VAL A 394 -20.60 -12.77 3.11
CA VAL A 394 -19.77 -13.61 2.22
C VAL A 394 -19.59 -15.01 2.79
N TRP A 395 -19.48 -15.15 4.11
CA TRP A 395 -19.37 -16.44 4.78
C TRP A 395 -20.68 -17.23 4.79
N GLY A 396 -21.82 -16.55 4.90
CA GLY A 396 -23.15 -17.18 4.99
C GLY A 396 -23.55 -17.59 6.41
N GLY A 397 -22.83 -17.13 7.44
CA GLY A 397 -23.09 -17.46 8.84
C GLY A 397 -22.60 -16.37 9.81
N PRO A 398 -22.85 -16.53 11.12
CA PRO A 398 -22.43 -15.58 12.14
C PRO A 398 -20.90 -15.44 12.22
N VAL A 399 -20.44 -14.20 12.47
CA VAL A 399 -19.03 -13.87 12.66
C VAL A 399 -18.86 -13.12 13.97
N HIS A 400 -17.97 -13.61 14.81
CA HIS A 400 -17.61 -13.02 16.08
C HIS A 400 -16.25 -12.36 15.96
N LEU A 401 -16.09 -11.14 16.48
CA LEU A 401 -14.80 -10.47 16.60
C LEU A 401 -14.54 -10.10 18.06
N MET A 402 -13.47 -10.65 18.62
CA MET A 402 -12.91 -10.19 19.88
C MET A 402 -11.98 -9.00 19.60
N THR A 403 -12.17 -7.89 20.34
CA THR A 403 -11.30 -6.70 20.28
C THR A 403 -11.22 -6.04 21.65
N ILE A 404 -10.28 -5.12 21.81
CA ILE A 404 -10.21 -4.20 22.94
C ILE A 404 -10.64 -2.82 22.44
N GLU A 405 -11.39 -2.09 23.27
CA GLU A 405 -11.77 -0.69 23.05
C GLU A 405 -11.68 0.04 24.40
N ASN A 406 -10.94 1.15 24.47
CA ASN A 406 -10.70 1.91 25.70
C ASN A 406 -10.24 1.03 26.88
N GLY A 407 -9.41 0.03 26.60
CA GLY A 407 -8.90 -0.94 27.58
C GLY A 407 -9.92 -2.00 28.05
N GLN A 408 -11.14 -2.00 27.51
CA GLN A 408 -12.18 -2.97 27.82
C GLN A 408 -12.32 -4.01 26.71
N GLY A 409 -12.43 -5.28 27.08
CA GLY A 409 -12.69 -6.37 26.15
C GLY A 409 -14.11 -6.31 25.58
N ARG A 410 -14.21 -6.30 24.25
CA ARG A 410 -15.46 -6.26 23.47
C ARG A 410 -15.55 -7.51 22.59
N ARG A 411 -16.77 -8.02 22.44
CA ARG A 411 -17.14 -9.02 21.42
C ARG A 411 -18.20 -8.43 20.52
N LEU A 412 -17.88 -8.31 19.23
CA LEU A 412 -18.83 -7.95 18.19
C LEU A 412 -19.38 -9.25 17.59
N VAL A 413 -20.70 -9.37 17.52
CA VAL A 413 -21.39 -10.50 16.91
C VAL A 413 -22.15 -9.99 15.70
N ALA A 414 -21.70 -10.36 14.52
CA ALA A 414 -22.23 -9.90 13.26
C ALA A 414 -22.99 -11.00 12.53
N THR A 415 -24.13 -10.61 11.98
CA THR A 415 -24.83 -11.34 10.91
C THR A 415 -24.85 -10.44 9.67
N ALA A 416 -25.42 -10.92 8.56
CA ALA A 416 -25.50 -10.13 7.33
C ALA A 416 -26.26 -8.79 7.48
N GLY A 417 -27.12 -8.64 8.50
CA GLY A 417 -27.97 -7.46 8.69
C GLY A 417 -27.66 -6.64 9.96
N GLU A 418 -27.15 -7.27 11.02
CA GLU A 418 -26.96 -6.60 12.31
C GLU A 418 -25.60 -6.92 12.95
N VAL A 419 -25.12 -6.00 13.80
CA VAL A 419 -23.95 -6.22 14.65
C VAL A 419 -24.30 -5.87 16.08
N LYS A 420 -24.23 -6.85 16.97
CA LYS A 420 -24.40 -6.69 18.42
C LYS A 420 -23.04 -6.56 19.09
N THR A 421 -22.96 -5.75 20.12
CA THR A 421 -21.73 -5.58 20.93
C THR A 421 -22.00 -6.11 22.32
N LEU A 422 -21.11 -6.97 22.80
CA LEU A 422 -21.13 -7.56 24.13
C LEU A 422 -19.81 -7.21 24.82
N GLU A 423 -19.86 -6.96 26.13
CA GLU A 423 -18.64 -6.88 26.95
C GLU A 423 -18.19 -8.29 27.32
N THR A 424 -16.90 -8.58 27.19
CA THR A 424 -16.34 -9.86 27.64
C THR A 424 -14.90 -9.72 28.08
N ARG A 425 -14.55 -10.41 29.17
CA ARG A 425 -13.16 -10.50 29.65
C ARG A 425 -12.32 -11.46 28.80
N ASP A 426 -12.95 -12.39 28.07
CA ASP A 426 -12.24 -13.35 27.23
C ASP A 426 -11.52 -12.66 26.07
N ALA A 427 -12.05 -11.52 25.61
CA ALA A 427 -11.42 -10.70 24.58
C ALA A 427 -10.04 -10.19 25.01
N LEU A 428 -9.82 -9.89 26.30
CA LEU A 428 -8.50 -9.44 26.78
C LEU A 428 -7.42 -10.52 26.61
N ARG A 429 -7.79 -11.80 26.72
CA ARG A 429 -6.85 -12.91 26.51
C ARG A 429 -6.67 -13.25 25.04
N ALA A 430 -7.72 -13.16 24.24
CA ALA A 430 -7.66 -13.47 22.82
C ALA A 430 -6.98 -12.37 21.98
N CYS A 431 -6.97 -11.13 22.46
CA CYS A 431 -6.40 -9.97 21.76
C CYS A 431 -4.97 -9.62 22.18
N ALA A 432 -4.47 -10.24 23.25
CA ALA A 432 -3.07 -10.16 23.69
C ALA A 432 -2.20 -11.08 22.83
#